data_AF-A0AAV0BJE0-F1
#
_entry.id   AF-A0AAV0BJE0-F1
#
_cell.length_a   1.000
_cell.length_b   1.000
_cell.length_c   1.000
_cell.angle_alpha   90.00
_cell.angle_beta   90.00
_cell.angle_gamma   90.00
#
_symmetry.space_group_name_H-M   'P 1'
#
loop_
_entity.id
_entity.type
_entity.pdbx_description
1 polymer ?
#
loop_
_entity_poly.entity_id
_entity_poly.type
_entity_poly.pdbx_seq_one_letter_code
_entity_poly.pdbx_strand_id
1 'polypeptide(L)'
;MIQNNLREDVDRVSDLRNFVYGVSDIGKDTELALTGLFALIKSLHPSARAWLRVLELVFALHLIICISCLAILFLQPRGKLNGLWVFKKLYITDSEGQKVSSTPLYLPNSGMTMAISQFIASISTQVYVWALHRAFQSPNHIDKAQMITCIGFMYTFEFFAYWIMSWSLVYTRLCSETNYIAKLKAHSLCAIPPLFYNIFFISFPVIIAICHLYITYSVVTTLILHSKTWLGFVNALHSGSLIWEQFNTSQRQKSHADMLSKILDVNQRIENLGLEIVIISSHMISKFKFAWIFWASVMFVTFMILASSLSRLFFSIRTKIFNRGASITENSTVSINLTPLSRSKLSAGGTSDKNYSNIEVEVQGTRNHRSSALKKRLNHLSIRGGVMLFSILLTIANVIIGATQAEKMATKVPLKSLMDWLPLISGSAAALPITFQCWRIFQDEDLIFVAIK
;
A
#
# COMPACT_ATOMS: atom_id res chain seq x y z
N MET A 1 25.69 37.89 -40.92
CA MET A 1 24.33 37.64 -40.39
C MET A 1 24.17 36.18 -39.93
N ILE A 2 24.46 35.17 -40.77
CA ILE A 2 24.40 33.73 -40.38
C ILE A 2 25.40 33.35 -39.27
N GLN A 3 26.61 33.94 -39.26
CA GLN A 3 27.61 33.70 -38.22
C GLN A 3 27.24 34.26 -36.84
N ASN A 4 26.38 35.29 -36.76
CA ASN A 4 25.98 35.88 -35.49
C ASN A 4 24.88 35.05 -34.82
N ASN A 5 23.95 34.49 -35.60
CA ASN A 5 22.92 33.57 -35.08
C ASN A 5 23.55 32.26 -34.55
N LEU A 6 24.60 31.76 -35.23
CA LEU A 6 25.32 30.56 -34.76
C LEU A 6 26.06 30.80 -33.43
N ARG A 7 26.44 32.05 -33.15
CA ARG A 7 27.16 32.41 -31.92
C ARG A 7 26.19 32.54 -30.73
N GLU A 8 25.03 33.13 -30.94
CA GLU A 8 23.96 33.20 -29.93
C GLU A 8 23.43 31.81 -29.54
N ASP A 9 23.33 30.87 -30.48
CA ASP A 9 22.89 29.50 -30.18
C ASP A 9 23.94 28.69 -29.41
N VAL A 10 25.24 28.94 -29.65
CA VAL A 10 26.34 28.32 -28.88
C VAL A 10 26.41 28.85 -27.45
N ASP A 11 26.17 30.15 -27.25
CA ASP A 11 26.17 30.76 -25.92
C ASP A 11 24.95 30.32 -25.09
N ARG A 12 23.79 30.10 -25.71
CA ARG A 12 22.61 29.50 -25.05
C ARG A 12 22.84 28.04 -24.63
N VAL A 13 23.59 27.26 -25.41
CA VAL A 13 23.96 25.87 -25.07
C VAL A 13 24.99 25.84 -23.93
N SER A 14 25.86 26.84 -23.82
CA SER A 14 26.79 27.03 -22.70
C SER A 14 26.06 27.36 -21.39
N ASP A 15 25.05 28.24 -21.43
CA ASP A 15 24.27 28.60 -20.24
C ASP A 15 23.37 27.46 -19.75
N LEU A 16 22.79 26.67 -20.68
CA LEU A 16 22.06 25.46 -20.34
C LEU A 16 22.97 24.40 -19.69
N ARG A 17 24.22 24.30 -20.17
CA ARG A 17 25.24 23.40 -19.60
C ARG A 17 25.62 23.83 -18.19
N ASN A 18 25.83 25.11 -17.94
CA ASN A 18 26.18 25.64 -16.61
C ASN A 18 25.01 25.55 -15.62
N PHE A 19 23.76 25.68 -16.07
CA PHE A 19 22.57 25.42 -15.26
C PHE A 19 22.45 23.94 -14.87
N VAL A 20 22.75 23.02 -15.80
CA VAL A 20 22.77 21.57 -15.54
C VAL A 20 23.89 21.15 -14.58
N TYR A 21 25.05 21.82 -14.62
CA TYR A 21 26.13 21.58 -13.66
C TYR A 21 25.87 22.22 -12.28
N GLY A 22 25.19 23.37 -12.21
CA GLY A 22 24.84 24.02 -10.94
C GLY A 22 23.80 23.25 -10.10
N VAL A 23 22.92 22.47 -10.74
CA VAL A 23 21.96 21.58 -10.07
C VAL A 23 22.63 20.28 -9.56
N SER A 24 23.87 20.01 -9.99
CA SER A 24 24.62 18.80 -9.63
C SER A 24 25.22 18.83 -8.21
N ASP A 25 25.39 20.01 -7.60
CA ASP A 25 26.11 20.13 -6.32
C ASP A 25 25.25 19.82 -5.08
N ILE A 26 23.92 19.79 -5.21
CA ILE A 26 22.99 19.36 -4.14
C ILE A 26 22.87 17.80 -4.12
N GLY A 27 23.41 17.12 -5.13
CA GLY A 27 23.29 15.67 -5.32
C GLY A 27 24.40 14.81 -4.70
N LYS A 28 25.51 15.39 -4.23
CA LYS A 28 26.72 14.63 -3.86
C LYS A 28 26.53 13.67 -2.67
N ASP A 29 25.74 14.07 -1.67
CA ASP A 29 25.47 13.23 -0.50
C ASP A 29 24.45 12.11 -0.78
N THR A 30 23.54 12.33 -1.73
CA THR A 30 22.64 11.28 -2.25
C THR A 30 23.37 10.35 -3.21
N GLU A 31 24.33 10.87 -3.99
CA GLU A 31 25.17 10.09 -4.90
C GLU A 31 26.01 9.07 -4.15
N LEU A 32 26.54 9.37 -2.96
CA LEU A 32 27.36 8.45 -2.18
C LEU A 32 26.56 7.23 -1.66
N ALA A 33 25.35 7.46 -1.12
CA ALA A 33 24.44 6.39 -0.70
C ALA A 33 23.93 5.57 -1.91
N LEU A 34 23.68 6.25 -3.04
CA LEU A 34 23.29 5.62 -4.30
C LEU A 34 24.43 4.84 -4.93
N THR A 35 25.69 5.26 -4.79
CA THR A 35 26.85 4.53 -5.34
C THR A 35 27.04 3.21 -4.61
N GLY A 36 26.75 3.15 -3.31
CA GLY A 36 26.65 1.90 -2.55
C GLY A 36 25.51 0.99 -3.04
N LEU A 37 24.33 1.56 -3.29
CA LEU A 37 23.19 0.83 -3.87
C LEU A 37 23.46 0.38 -5.32
N PHE A 38 24.18 1.18 -6.12
CA PHE A 38 24.55 0.88 -7.50
C PHE A 38 25.64 -0.18 -7.58
N ALA A 39 26.61 -0.19 -6.64
CA ALA A 39 27.59 -1.28 -6.53
C ALA A 39 26.89 -2.61 -6.16
N LEU A 40 25.87 -2.55 -5.30
CA LEU A 40 25.01 -3.69 -4.98
C LEU A 40 24.18 -4.14 -6.19
N ILE A 41 23.59 -3.22 -6.96
CA ILE A 41 22.74 -3.51 -8.13
C ILE A 41 23.56 -3.96 -9.36
N LYS A 42 24.80 -3.48 -9.52
CA LYS A 42 25.69 -3.90 -10.62
C LYS A 42 26.27 -5.30 -10.38
N SER A 43 26.53 -5.66 -9.12
CA SER A 43 26.82 -7.06 -8.75
C SER A 43 25.59 -7.96 -8.87
N LEU A 44 24.38 -7.36 -8.97
CA LEU A 44 23.12 -8.05 -9.15
C LEU A 44 22.84 -8.54 -10.58
N HIS A 45 23.57 -8.22 -11.66
CA HIS A 45 23.08 -8.57 -13.01
C HIS A 45 22.98 -10.10 -13.32
N PRO A 46 23.95 -10.95 -12.91
CA PRO A 46 23.79 -12.42 -12.98
C PRO A 46 22.88 -12.97 -11.87
N SER A 47 22.87 -12.34 -10.68
CA SER A 47 22.09 -12.77 -9.52
C SER A 47 20.65 -12.23 -9.50
N ALA A 48 20.30 -11.27 -10.35
CA ALA A 48 18.95 -10.71 -10.52
C ALA A 48 18.01 -11.80 -11.02
N ARG A 49 18.48 -12.67 -11.92
CA ARG A 49 17.74 -13.86 -12.35
C ARG A 49 17.59 -14.90 -11.24
N ALA A 50 18.53 -14.98 -10.29
CA ALA A 50 18.38 -15.83 -9.11
C ALA A 50 17.38 -15.22 -8.13
N TRP A 51 17.47 -13.92 -7.86
CA TRP A 51 16.54 -13.17 -7.01
C TRP A 51 15.12 -13.15 -7.57
N LEU A 52 14.93 -13.00 -8.89
CA LEU A 52 13.61 -13.11 -9.50
C LEU A 52 13.00 -14.50 -9.29
N ARG A 53 13.80 -15.58 -9.40
CA ARG A 53 13.34 -16.94 -9.11
C ARG A 53 13.01 -17.13 -7.62
N VAL A 54 13.80 -16.53 -6.73
CA VAL A 54 13.49 -16.52 -5.29
C VAL A 54 12.19 -15.77 -5.02
N LEU A 55 11.98 -14.59 -5.62
CA LEU A 55 10.74 -13.83 -5.48
C LEU A 55 9.55 -14.58 -6.07
N GLU A 56 9.72 -15.22 -7.23
CA GLU A 56 8.69 -16.06 -7.86
C GLU A 56 8.26 -17.19 -6.93
N LEU A 57 9.21 -17.85 -6.27
CA LEU A 57 8.93 -18.89 -5.26
C LEU A 57 8.24 -18.29 -4.02
N VAL A 58 8.73 -17.17 -3.49
CA VAL A 58 8.17 -16.50 -2.30
C VAL A 58 6.72 -16.08 -2.55
N PHE A 59 6.42 -15.48 -3.70
CA PHE A 59 5.06 -15.06 -4.05
C PHE A 59 4.17 -16.26 -4.39
N ALA A 60 4.70 -17.35 -4.96
CA ALA A 60 3.95 -18.59 -5.11
C ALA A 60 3.58 -19.21 -3.75
N LEU A 61 4.51 -19.24 -2.79
CA LEU A 61 4.23 -19.68 -1.42
C LEU A 61 3.22 -18.76 -0.73
N HIS A 62 3.35 -17.45 -0.91
CA HIS A 62 2.38 -16.47 -0.39
C HIS A 62 0.98 -16.66 -0.99
N LEU A 63 0.90 -16.98 -2.28
CA LEU A 63 -0.36 -17.33 -2.95
C LEU A 63 -0.99 -18.57 -2.30
N ILE A 64 -0.20 -19.62 -2.05
CA ILE A 64 -0.67 -20.84 -1.37
C ILE A 64 -1.19 -20.50 0.04
N ILE A 65 -0.49 -19.63 0.78
CA ILE A 65 -0.94 -19.15 2.08
C ILE A 65 -2.27 -18.41 1.95
N CYS A 66 -2.40 -17.49 0.99
CA CYS A 66 -3.65 -16.75 0.76
C CYS A 66 -4.81 -17.69 0.40
N ILE A 67 -4.58 -18.65 -0.51
CA ILE A 67 -5.57 -19.66 -0.89
C ILE A 67 -5.95 -20.51 0.33
N SER A 68 -4.99 -20.93 1.14
CA SER A 68 -5.24 -21.71 2.34
C SER A 68 -6.08 -20.91 3.35
N CYS A 69 -5.78 -19.63 3.53
CA CYS A 69 -6.53 -18.75 4.44
C CYS A 69 -7.95 -18.50 3.93
N LEU A 70 -8.15 -18.34 2.61
CA LEU A 70 -9.49 -18.28 2.01
C LEU A 70 -10.21 -19.62 2.17
N ALA A 71 -9.56 -20.75 1.87
CA ALA A 71 -10.13 -22.08 1.99
C ALA A 71 -10.58 -22.36 3.43
N ILE A 72 -9.77 -22.03 4.44
CA ILE A 72 -10.14 -22.16 5.85
C ILE A 72 -11.38 -21.33 6.16
N LEU A 73 -11.45 -20.08 5.68
CA LEU A 73 -12.64 -19.24 5.87
C LEU A 73 -13.91 -19.86 5.28
N PHE A 74 -13.81 -20.54 4.12
CA PHE A 74 -14.95 -21.19 3.47
C PHE A 74 -15.26 -22.60 4.00
N LEU A 75 -14.26 -23.33 4.52
CA LEU A 75 -14.38 -24.72 4.98
C LEU A 75 -14.72 -24.84 6.48
N GLN A 76 -14.85 -23.73 7.21
CA GLN A 76 -15.26 -23.78 8.62
C GLN A 76 -16.58 -24.54 8.78
N PRO A 77 -16.67 -25.52 9.71
CA PRO A 77 -17.83 -26.38 9.85
C PRO A 77 -19.10 -25.56 10.14
N ARG A 78 -20.21 -25.96 9.48
CA ARG A 78 -21.51 -25.27 9.38
C ARG A 78 -22.16 -24.80 10.71
N GLY A 79 -21.66 -25.21 11.88
CA GLY A 79 -22.09 -24.71 13.20
C GLY A 79 -21.39 -23.43 13.70
N LYS A 80 -20.26 -23.03 13.09
CA LYS A 80 -19.47 -21.82 13.42
C LYS A 80 -19.51 -20.77 12.29
N LEU A 81 -20.60 -20.71 11.51
CA LEU A 81 -20.79 -19.77 10.37
C LEU A 81 -20.75 -18.27 10.71
N ASN A 82 -20.46 -17.90 11.96
CA ASN A 82 -20.31 -16.51 12.41
C ASN A 82 -19.09 -15.77 11.82
N GLY A 83 -18.23 -16.45 11.04
CA GLY A 83 -17.05 -15.86 10.40
C GLY A 83 -17.25 -15.37 8.96
N LEU A 84 -18.29 -15.83 8.25
CA LEU A 84 -18.55 -15.56 6.83
C LEU A 84 -19.48 -14.36 6.62
N TRP A 85 -19.10 -13.21 7.16
CA TRP A 85 -19.77 -11.93 6.90
C TRP A 85 -18.83 -10.98 6.18
N VAL A 86 -19.35 -10.19 5.25
CA VAL A 86 -18.60 -9.11 4.57
C VAL A 86 -18.65 -7.85 5.43
N PHE A 87 -19.85 -7.48 5.89
CA PHE A 87 -20.09 -6.36 6.78
C PHE A 87 -20.91 -6.79 7.99
N LYS A 88 -20.53 -6.31 9.17
CA LYS A 88 -21.30 -6.46 10.39
C LYS A 88 -21.80 -5.10 10.86
N LYS A 89 -23.09 -5.03 11.18
CA LYS A 89 -23.68 -3.84 11.79
C LYS A 89 -23.20 -3.71 13.23
N LEU A 90 -22.64 -2.56 13.56
CA LEU A 90 -22.12 -2.24 14.87
C LEU A 90 -22.85 -1.02 15.41
N TYR A 91 -23.62 -1.20 16.48
CA TYR A 91 -24.33 -0.09 17.13
C TYR A 91 -23.44 0.51 18.22
N ILE A 92 -23.39 1.83 18.28
CA ILE A 92 -22.73 2.55 19.36
C ILE A 92 -23.67 2.53 20.56
N THR A 93 -23.25 1.86 21.63
CA THR A 93 -24.00 1.75 22.88
C THR A 93 -23.33 2.57 23.98
N ASP A 94 -24.12 3.10 24.91
CA ASP A 94 -23.57 3.73 26.12
C ASP A 94 -23.18 2.69 27.18
N SER A 95 -22.71 3.17 28.34
CA SER A 95 -22.30 2.32 29.48
C SER A 95 -23.42 1.46 30.04
N GLU A 96 -24.68 1.81 29.76
CA GLU A 96 -25.88 1.08 30.17
C GLU A 96 -26.36 0.12 29.06
N GLY A 97 -25.64 0.06 27.94
CA GLY A 97 -25.97 -0.78 26.79
C GLY A 97 -27.05 -0.18 25.88
N GLN A 98 -27.50 1.05 26.14
CA GLN A 98 -28.52 1.72 25.33
C GLN A 98 -27.92 2.27 24.05
N LYS A 99 -28.67 2.16 22.94
CA LYS A 99 -28.23 2.66 21.63
C LYS A 99 -28.21 4.18 21.63
N VAL A 100 -27.03 4.78 21.47
CA VAL A 100 -26.87 6.24 21.39
C VAL A 100 -27.19 6.78 20.00
N SER A 101 -27.05 5.95 18.97
CA SER A 101 -27.46 6.30 17.62
C SER A 101 -28.25 5.16 16.97
N SER A 102 -29.27 5.52 16.21
CA SER A 102 -30.05 4.61 15.37
C SER A 102 -29.25 4.07 14.18
N THR A 103 -28.21 4.80 13.75
CA THR A 103 -27.39 4.43 12.59
C THR A 103 -26.25 3.51 13.01
N PRO A 104 -26.17 2.26 12.47
CA PRO A 104 -25.04 1.38 12.74
C PRO A 104 -23.80 1.79 11.93
N LEU A 105 -22.62 1.51 12.48
CA LEU A 105 -21.37 1.47 11.73
C LEU A 105 -21.28 0.13 10.99
N TYR A 106 -20.85 0.15 9.73
CA TYR A 106 -20.67 -1.07 8.93
C TYR A 106 -19.22 -1.55 9.05
N LEU A 107 -18.94 -2.37 10.07
CA LEU A 107 -17.62 -2.94 10.26
C LEU A 107 -17.32 -3.94 9.13
N PRO A 108 -16.28 -3.75 8.31
CA PRO A 108 -15.85 -4.76 7.35
C PRO A 108 -15.17 -5.93 8.04
N ASN A 109 -15.29 -7.13 7.48
CA ASN A 109 -14.49 -8.27 7.89
C ASN A 109 -13.07 -8.07 7.39
N SER A 110 -12.24 -7.44 8.21
CA SER A 110 -10.85 -7.16 7.88
C SER A 110 -10.02 -8.42 7.63
N GLY A 111 -10.40 -9.56 8.21
CA GLY A 111 -9.69 -10.81 7.98
C GLY A 111 -9.91 -11.30 6.55
N MET A 112 -11.17 -11.50 6.18
CA MET A 112 -11.56 -11.98 4.85
C MET A 112 -11.19 -10.99 3.76
N THR A 113 -11.55 -9.71 3.91
CA THR A 113 -11.36 -8.74 2.83
C THR A 113 -9.89 -8.43 2.59
N MET A 114 -9.06 -8.41 3.65
CA MET A 114 -7.62 -8.27 3.49
C MET A 114 -7.01 -9.50 2.79
N ALA A 115 -7.46 -10.71 3.12
CA ALA A 115 -7.00 -11.93 2.44
C ALA A 115 -7.36 -11.92 0.95
N ILE A 116 -8.56 -11.47 0.59
CA ILE A 116 -8.99 -11.32 -0.82
C ILE A 116 -8.11 -10.29 -1.54
N SER A 117 -7.96 -9.09 -0.97
CA SER A 117 -7.13 -8.05 -1.60
C SER A 117 -5.70 -8.53 -1.80
N GLN A 118 -5.13 -9.20 -0.81
CA GLN A 118 -3.74 -9.66 -0.87
C GLN A 118 -3.54 -10.87 -1.76
N PHE A 119 -4.55 -11.71 -1.92
CA PHE A 119 -4.58 -12.74 -2.95
C PHE A 119 -4.48 -12.12 -4.35
N ILE A 120 -5.30 -11.10 -4.65
CA ILE A 120 -5.29 -10.44 -5.96
C ILE A 120 -3.97 -9.65 -6.17
N ALA A 121 -3.47 -8.99 -5.13
CA ALA A 121 -2.16 -8.33 -5.16
C ALA A 121 -1.05 -9.35 -5.46
N SER A 122 -1.06 -10.52 -4.80
CA SER A 122 -0.07 -11.59 -5.02
C SER A 122 -0.12 -12.16 -6.43
N ILE A 123 -1.31 -12.35 -7.02
CA ILE A 123 -1.46 -12.74 -8.43
C ILE A 123 -0.83 -11.68 -9.34
N SER A 124 -1.16 -10.41 -9.10
CA SER A 124 -0.66 -9.29 -9.91
C SER A 124 0.87 -9.20 -9.83
N THR A 125 1.45 -9.40 -8.64
CA THR A 125 2.90 -9.47 -8.44
C THR A 125 3.51 -10.65 -9.17
N GLN A 126 2.88 -11.83 -9.16
CA GLN A 126 3.38 -13.00 -9.89
C GLN A 126 3.43 -12.75 -11.39
N VAL A 127 2.35 -12.20 -11.97
CA VAL A 127 2.29 -11.83 -13.39
C VAL A 127 3.36 -10.79 -13.72
N TYR A 128 3.58 -9.82 -12.82
CA TYR A 128 4.62 -8.82 -12.96
C TYR A 128 6.03 -9.42 -12.91
N VAL A 129 6.34 -10.31 -11.97
CA VAL A 129 7.63 -11.01 -11.87
C VAL A 129 7.88 -11.85 -13.13
N TRP A 130 6.86 -12.56 -13.61
CA TRP A 130 6.94 -13.35 -14.83
C TRP A 130 7.22 -12.48 -16.06
N ALA A 131 6.52 -11.36 -16.20
CA ALA A 131 6.76 -10.39 -17.26
C ALA A 131 8.19 -9.83 -17.14
N LEU A 132 8.63 -9.42 -15.95
CA LEU A 132 9.97 -8.91 -15.75
C LEU A 132 11.05 -9.96 -16.11
N HIS A 133 10.85 -11.23 -15.74
CA HIS A 133 11.75 -12.32 -16.10
C HIS A 133 11.86 -12.50 -17.63
N ARG A 134 10.73 -12.47 -18.33
CA ARG A 134 10.68 -12.53 -19.80
C ARG A 134 11.36 -11.31 -20.43
N ALA A 135 11.29 -10.13 -19.80
CA ALA A 135 11.90 -8.88 -20.31
C ALA A 135 13.43 -9.02 -20.36
N PHE A 136 13.98 -9.68 -19.35
CA PHE A 136 15.41 -10.00 -19.27
C PHE A 136 15.85 -11.06 -20.29
N GLN A 137 14.96 -11.91 -20.77
CA GLN A 137 15.27 -12.95 -21.77
C GLN A 137 15.16 -12.44 -23.21
N SER A 138 14.17 -11.59 -23.51
CA SER A 138 13.98 -11.01 -24.84
C SER A 138 13.39 -9.60 -24.74
N PRO A 139 14.15 -8.55 -25.10
CA PRO A 139 13.67 -7.16 -25.10
C PRO A 139 12.49 -6.92 -26.06
N ASN A 140 12.32 -7.78 -27.07
CA ASN A 140 11.32 -7.61 -28.14
C ASN A 140 9.93 -8.14 -27.76
N HIS A 141 9.79 -8.90 -26.67
CA HIS A 141 8.60 -9.72 -26.41
C HIS A 141 7.62 -9.16 -25.37
N ILE A 142 7.88 -7.99 -24.78
CA ILE A 142 7.05 -7.51 -23.66
C ILE A 142 6.42 -6.16 -23.90
N ASP A 143 5.10 -6.19 -23.80
CA ASP A 143 4.25 -5.03 -23.71
C ASP A 143 4.44 -4.37 -22.34
N LYS A 144 5.29 -3.34 -22.29
CA LYS A 144 5.53 -2.51 -21.10
C LYS A 144 4.21 -1.98 -20.49
N ALA A 145 3.12 -1.89 -21.27
CA ALA A 145 1.81 -1.52 -20.77
C ALA A 145 1.25 -2.55 -19.78
N GLN A 146 1.48 -3.84 -20.01
CA GLN A 146 1.04 -4.91 -19.11
C GLN A 146 1.74 -4.82 -17.77
N MET A 147 3.05 -4.55 -17.75
CA MET A 147 3.81 -4.39 -16.50
C MET A 147 3.28 -3.23 -15.65
N ILE A 148 3.02 -2.08 -16.25
CA ILE A 148 2.47 -0.91 -15.55
C ILE A 148 1.06 -1.18 -15.02
N THR A 149 0.25 -1.89 -15.80
CA THR A 149 -1.10 -2.29 -15.37
C THR A 149 -1.01 -3.21 -14.15
N CYS A 150 -0.07 -4.15 -14.12
CA CYS A 150 0.15 -5.02 -12.96
C CYS A 150 0.58 -4.23 -11.72
N ILE A 151 1.51 -3.28 -11.85
CA ILE A 151 1.91 -2.38 -10.76
C ILE A 151 0.69 -1.61 -10.21
N GLY A 152 -0.16 -1.12 -11.10
CA GLY A 152 -1.40 -0.44 -10.72
C GLY A 152 -2.32 -1.30 -9.87
N PHE A 153 -2.54 -2.56 -10.27
CA PHE A 153 -3.31 -3.52 -9.49
C PHE A 153 -2.66 -3.83 -8.14
N MET A 154 -1.34 -4.04 -8.10
CA MET A 154 -0.60 -4.27 -6.85
C MET A 154 -0.88 -3.16 -5.83
N TYR A 155 -0.65 -1.90 -6.18
CA TYR A 155 -0.87 -0.78 -5.26
C TYR A 155 -2.34 -0.59 -4.89
N THR A 156 -3.27 -0.84 -5.81
CA THR A 156 -4.71 -0.72 -5.54
C THR A 156 -5.17 -1.72 -4.49
N PHE A 157 -4.78 -2.99 -4.63
CA PHE A 157 -5.19 -4.03 -3.69
C PHE A 157 -4.42 -3.95 -2.37
N GLU A 158 -3.16 -3.51 -2.37
CA GLU A 158 -2.44 -3.13 -1.14
C GLU A 158 -3.17 -2.01 -0.40
N PHE A 159 -3.58 -0.96 -1.11
CA PHE A 159 -4.35 0.14 -0.53
C PHE A 159 -5.66 -0.35 0.09
N PHE A 160 -6.45 -1.19 -0.60
CA PHE A 160 -7.68 -1.73 -0.02
C PHE A 160 -7.42 -2.52 1.27
N ALA A 161 -6.36 -3.32 1.30
CA ALA A 161 -5.96 -4.06 2.50
C ALA A 161 -5.65 -3.12 3.67
N TYR A 162 -4.86 -2.07 3.45
CA TYR A 162 -4.53 -1.08 4.47
C TYR A 162 -5.73 -0.25 4.90
N TRP A 163 -6.54 0.20 3.95
CA TRP A 163 -7.73 0.99 4.18
C TRP A 163 -8.70 0.25 5.10
N ILE A 164 -9.05 -0.98 4.76
CA ILE A 164 -10.01 -1.78 5.53
C ILE A 164 -9.51 -2.00 6.95
N MET A 165 -8.25 -2.37 7.13
CA MET A 165 -7.70 -2.56 8.47
C MET A 165 -7.70 -1.26 9.29
N SER A 166 -7.33 -0.14 8.67
CA SER A 166 -7.33 1.18 9.31
C SER A 166 -8.73 1.53 9.81
N TRP A 167 -9.75 1.29 8.99
CA TRP A 167 -11.13 1.58 9.32
C TRP A 167 -11.74 0.62 10.35
N SER A 168 -11.36 -0.65 10.33
CA SER A 168 -11.70 -1.57 11.42
C SER A 168 -11.15 -1.07 12.76
N LEU A 169 -9.96 -0.46 12.79
CA LEU A 169 -9.39 0.15 13.99
C LEU A 169 -10.10 1.45 14.39
N VAL A 170 -10.45 2.30 13.42
CA VAL A 170 -11.26 3.50 13.66
C VAL A 170 -12.59 3.13 14.30
N TYR A 171 -13.33 2.18 13.74
CA TYR A 171 -14.63 1.76 14.28
C TYR A 171 -14.52 1.12 15.66
N THR A 172 -13.50 0.28 15.87
CA THR A 172 -13.21 -0.29 17.19
C THR A 172 -12.96 0.83 18.21
N ARG A 173 -12.17 1.84 17.83
CA ARG A 173 -11.90 3.00 18.67
C ARG A 173 -13.18 3.78 18.99
N LEU A 174 -13.97 4.16 17.98
CA LEU A 174 -15.20 4.95 18.15
C LEU A 174 -16.18 4.29 19.12
N CYS A 175 -16.27 2.96 19.11
CA CYS A 175 -17.13 2.22 20.03
C CYS A 175 -16.56 2.09 21.45
N SER A 176 -15.26 2.31 21.63
CA SER A 176 -14.58 2.20 22.94
C SER A 176 -14.38 3.54 23.66
N GLU A 177 -14.58 4.66 22.96
CA GLU A 177 -14.24 6.01 23.40
C GLU A 177 -15.45 6.70 24.05
N THR A 178 -15.47 6.76 25.38
CA THR A 178 -16.57 7.34 26.18
C THR A 178 -16.85 8.80 25.86
N ASN A 179 -15.82 9.59 25.56
CA ASN A 179 -15.97 11.00 25.18
C ASN A 179 -16.73 11.19 23.86
N TYR A 180 -16.52 10.31 22.89
CA TYR A 180 -17.24 10.36 21.62
C TYR A 180 -18.70 9.96 21.82
N ILE A 181 -18.95 8.91 22.60
CA ILE A 181 -20.31 8.45 22.98
C ILE A 181 -21.07 9.57 23.70
N ALA A 182 -20.44 10.25 24.66
CA ALA A 182 -21.04 11.36 25.41
C ALA A 182 -21.39 12.54 24.49
N LYS A 183 -20.48 12.91 23.57
CA LYS A 183 -20.75 13.97 22.58
C LYS A 183 -21.88 13.63 21.62
N LEU A 184 -21.99 12.36 21.23
CA LEU A 184 -23.06 11.87 20.36
C LEU A 184 -24.43 11.89 21.08
N LYS A 185 -24.46 11.48 22.36
CA LYS A 185 -25.65 11.56 23.23
C LYS A 185 -26.11 13.01 23.46
N ALA A 186 -25.16 13.93 23.57
CA ALA A 186 -25.41 15.35 23.72
C ALA A 186 -25.81 16.07 22.43
N HIS A 187 -25.95 15.35 21.29
CA HIS A 187 -26.21 15.94 19.98
C HIS A 187 -25.26 17.11 19.64
N SER A 188 -24.01 17.01 20.08
CA SER A 188 -23.02 18.07 19.87
C SER A 188 -22.75 18.25 18.37
N LEU A 189 -22.76 19.50 17.89
CA LEU A 189 -22.37 19.86 16.53
C LEU A 189 -20.93 19.41 16.18
N CYS A 190 -20.09 19.20 17.19
CA CYS A 190 -18.71 18.72 17.03
C CYS A 190 -18.61 17.19 16.91
N ALA A 191 -19.71 16.44 17.05
CA ALA A 191 -19.72 14.99 16.89
C ALA A 191 -20.03 14.62 15.43
N ILE A 192 -19.05 14.05 14.72
CA ILE A 192 -19.26 13.54 13.37
C ILE A 192 -20.22 12.34 13.45
N PRO A 193 -21.34 12.34 12.70
CA PRO A 193 -22.32 11.26 12.78
C PRO A 193 -21.79 9.95 12.18
N PRO A 194 -22.24 8.77 12.68
CA PRO A 194 -21.84 7.45 12.14
C PRO A 194 -22.06 7.30 10.63
N LEU A 195 -23.10 7.94 10.10
CA LEU A 195 -23.39 7.94 8.66
C LEU A 195 -22.23 8.51 7.83
N PHE A 196 -21.62 9.61 8.28
CA PHE A 196 -20.51 10.24 7.57
C PHE A 196 -19.31 9.29 7.48
N TYR A 197 -19.00 8.61 8.58
CA TYR A 197 -17.92 7.61 8.61
C TYR A 197 -18.17 6.45 7.66
N ASN A 198 -19.41 5.95 7.56
CA ASN A 198 -19.76 4.89 6.62
C ASN A 198 -19.66 5.36 5.16
N ILE A 199 -20.18 6.55 4.86
CA ILE A 199 -20.12 7.13 3.51
C ILE A 199 -18.66 7.28 3.10
N PHE A 200 -17.83 7.92 3.93
CA PHE A 200 -16.42 8.16 3.61
C PHE A 200 -15.63 6.86 3.47
N PHE A 201 -15.89 5.87 4.34
CA PHE A 201 -15.24 4.56 4.26
C PHE A 201 -15.49 3.85 2.92
N ILE A 202 -16.70 3.98 2.35
CA ILE A 202 -17.08 3.33 1.09
C ILE A 202 -16.72 4.20 -0.12
N SER A 203 -17.02 5.50 -0.08
CA SER A 203 -16.88 6.40 -1.22
C SER A 203 -15.42 6.68 -1.55
N PHE A 204 -14.57 6.84 -0.54
CA PHE A 204 -13.17 7.21 -0.76
C PHE A 204 -12.41 6.14 -1.56
N PRO A 205 -12.42 4.84 -1.20
CA PRO A 205 -11.74 3.81 -2.00
C PRO A 205 -12.30 3.65 -3.40
N VAL A 206 -13.61 3.84 -3.60
CA VAL A 206 -14.25 3.79 -4.93
C VAL A 206 -13.74 4.94 -5.81
N ILE A 207 -13.67 6.16 -5.27
CA ILE A 207 -13.11 7.32 -5.98
C ILE A 207 -11.64 7.07 -6.33
N ILE A 208 -10.84 6.57 -5.38
CA ILE A 208 -9.43 6.24 -5.62
C ILE A 208 -9.29 5.19 -6.74
N ALA A 209 -10.13 4.15 -6.75
CA ALA A 209 -10.10 3.13 -7.80
C ALA A 209 -10.45 3.71 -9.17
N ILE A 210 -11.46 4.58 -9.28
CA ILE A 210 -11.83 5.25 -10.53
C ILE A 210 -10.70 6.17 -11.01
N CYS A 211 -10.16 7.01 -10.12
CA CYS A 211 -9.02 7.88 -10.42
C CYS A 211 -7.81 7.06 -10.89
N HIS A 212 -7.53 5.94 -10.23
CA HIS A 212 -6.43 5.05 -10.60
C HIS A 212 -6.65 4.44 -11.98
N LEU A 213 -7.84 3.93 -12.29
CA LEU A 213 -8.17 3.39 -13.61
C LEU A 213 -7.94 4.43 -14.71
N TYR A 214 -8.36 5.67 -14.49
CA TYR A 214 -8.13 6.77 -15.42
C TYR A 214 -6.62 7.07 -15.60
N ILE A 215 -5.86 7.16 -14.50
CA ILE A 215 -4.41 7.41 -14.55
C ILE A 215 -3.70 6.28 -15.31
N THR A 216 -4.00 5.02 -15.00
CA THR A 216 -3.41 3.85 -15.65
C THR A 216 -3.75 3.82 -17.13
N TYR A 217 -5.01 4.06 -17.50
CA TYR A 217 -5.43 4.20 -18.89
C TYR A 217 -4.63 5.30 -19.62
N SER A 218 -4.49 6.47 -18.99
CA SER A 218 -3.76 7.61 -19.55
C SER A 218 -2.26 7.33 -19.74
N VAL A 219 -1.63 6.58 -18.83
CA VAL A 219 -0.23 6.16 -18.93
C VAL A 219 -0.06 5.10 -20.02
N VAL A 220 -0.90 4.07 -20.02
CA VAL A 220 -0.86 2.95 -20.99
C VAL A 220 -1.06 3.46 -22.42
N THR A 221 -2.05 4.31 -22.65
CA THR A 221 -2.31 4.87 -23.98
C THR A 221 -1.13 5.69 -24.50
N THR A 222 -0.53 6.54 -23.64
CA THR A 222 0.67 7.30 -24.01
C THR A 222 1.87 6.39 -24.27
N LEU A 223 2.03 5.30 -23.54
CA LEU A 223 3.11 4.34 -23.76
C LEU A 223 2.95 3.58 -25.08
N ILE A 224 1.72 3.16 -25.42
CA ILE A 224 1.42 2.52 -26.70
C ILE A 224 1.73 3.50 -27.84
N LEU A 225 1.31 4.76 -27.72
CA LEU A 225 1.60 5.80 -28.70
C LEU A 225 3.12 6.02 -28.85
N HIS A 226 3.84 6.12 -27.73
CA HIS A 226 5.30 6.23 -27.72
C HIS A 226 5.95 5.04 -28.44
N SER A 227 5.52 3.81 -28.14
CA SER A 227 6.06 2.59 -28.77
C SER A 227 5.85 2.57 -30.29
N LYS A 228 4.64 2.94 -30.75
CA LYS A 228 4.32 3.03 -32.18
C LYS A 228 5.17 4.08 -32.89
N THR A 229 5.31 5.26 -32.30
CA THR A 229 6.08 6.38 -32.86
C THR A 229 7.57 6.03 -32.93
N TRP A 230 8.09 5.40 -31.87
CA TRP A 230 9.46 4.87 -31.84
C TRP A 230 9.73 3.86 -32.95
N LEU A 231 8.82 2.90 -33.14
CA LEU A 231 8.94 1.92 -34.23
C LEU A 231 8.91 2.61 -35.61
N GLY A 232 8.03 3.60 -35.80
CA GLY A 232 7.98 4.41 -37.01
C GLY A 232 9.30 5.13 -37.29
N PHE A 233 9.93 5.70 -36.26
CA PHE A 233 11.22 6.36 -36.34
C PHE A 233 12.36 5.38 -36.71
N VAL A 234 12.41 4.22 -36.05
CA VAL A 234 13.41 3.18 -36.36
C VAL A 234 13.24 2.68 -37.81
N ASN A 235 12.01 2.49 -38.27
CA ASN A 235 11.74 2.09 -39.66
C ASN A 235 12.14 3.18 -40.66
N ALA A 236 11.94 4.46 -40.32
CA ALA A 236 12.39 5.58 -41.14
C ALA A 236 13.92 5.65 -41.22
N LEU A 237 14.63 5.46 -40.10
CA LEU A 237 16.09 5.36 -40.06
C LEU A 237 16.61 4.19 -40.90
N HIS A 238 16.01 3.01 -40.76
CA HIS A 238 16.37 1.84 -41.55
C HIS A 238 16.17 2.09 -43.06
N SER A 239 15.03 2.66 -43.44
CA SER A 239 14.74 3.02 -44.84
C SER A 239 15.72 4.08 -45.36
N GLY A 240 16.06 5.08 -44.54
CA GLY A 240 17.06 6.09 -44.86
C GLY A 240 18.46 5.51 -45.05
N SER A 241 18.85 4.55 -44.21
CA SER A 241 20.11 3.83 -44.34
C SER A 241 20.21 3.08 -45.67
N LEU A 242 19.14 2.40 -46.09
CA LEU A 242 19.10 1.69 -47.36
C LEU A 242 19.19 2.64 -48.56
N ILE A 243 18.49 3.78 -48.52
CA ILE A 243 18.56 4.79 -49.58
C ILE A 243 19.95 5.41 -49.66
N TRP A 244 20.58 5.65 -48.51
CA TRP A 244 21.96 6.16 -48.44
C TRP A 244 22.98 5.17 -49.02
N GLU A 245 22.83 3.88 -48.71
CA GLU A 245 23.68 2.82 -49.27
C GLU A 245 23.51 2.70 -50.78
N GLN A 246 22.28 2.78 -51.28
CA GLN A 246 21.99 2.81 -52.72
C GLN A 246 22.58 4.06 -53.38
N PHE A 247 22.53 5.22 -52.73
CA PHE A 247 23.12 6.45 -53.26
C PHE A 247 24.65 6.34 -53.37
N ASN A 248 25.29 5.78 -52.36
CA ASN A 248 26.75 5.60 -52.34
C ASN A 248 27.22 4.59 -53.40
N THR A 249 26.42 3.56 -53.68
CA THR A 249 26.71 2.54 -54.71
C THR A 249 26.32 2.98 -56.13
N SER A 250 25.35 3.87 -56.27
CA SER A 250 24.79 4.36 -57.56
C SER A 250 25.51 5.58 -58.14
N GLN A 251 26.67 5.98 -57.61
CA GLN A 251 27.52 7.09 -58.10
C GLN A 251 27.85 7.04 -59.61
N ARG A 252 27.48 5.98 -60.33
CA ARG A 252 27.67 5.80 -61.79
C ARG A 252 26.45 6.14 -62.67
N GLN A 253 25.28 6.53 -62.15
CA GLN A 253 24.07 6.71 -62.98
C GLN A 253 23.40 8.10 -62.86
N LYS A 254 22.81 8.56 -63.97
CA LYS A 254 22.22 9.91 -64.24
C LYS A 254 21.08 10.39 -63.31
N SER A 255 20.67 9.61 -62.30
CA SER A 255 19.49 9.85 -61.46
C SER A 255 19.83 10.48 -60.09
N HIS A 256 20.87 11.31 -60.01
CA HIS A 256 21.33 11.89 -58.73
C HIS A 256 20.30 12.82 -58.06
N ALA A 257 19.55 13.60 -58.84
CA ALA A 257 18.58 14.56 -58.31
C ALA A 257 17.38 13.88 -57.62
N ASP A 258 16.83 12.82 -58.22
CA ASP A 258 15.71 12.05 -57.69
C ASP A 258 16.09 11.26 -56.42
N MET A 259 17.36 10.91 -56.29
CA MET A 259 17.86 10.21 -55.11
C MET A 259 18.12 11.17 -53.96
N LEU A 260 18.63 12.38 -54.26
CA LEU A 260 18.80 13.45 -53.28
C LEU A 260 17.46 13.93 -52.72
N SER A 261 16.42 14.05 -53.55
CA SER A 261 15.07 14.42 -53.08
C SER A 261 14.47 13.37 -52.14
N LYS A 262 14.67 12.07 -52.41
CA LYS A 262 14.27 10.98 -51.51
C LYS A 262 15.02 11.01 -50.17
N ILE A 263 16.31 11.34 -50.17
CA ILE A 263 17.10 11.48 -48.94
C ILE A 263 16.57 12.66 -48.10
N LEU A 264 16.28 13.80 -48.74
CA LEU A 264 15.72 14.96 -48.07
C LEU A 264 14.34 14.67 -47.45
N ASP A 265 13.46 13.99 -48.16
CA ASP A 265 12.13 13.59 -47.66
C ASP A 265 12.24 12.66 -46.44
N VAL A 266 13.11 11.64 -46.51
CA VAL A 266 13.33 10.73 -45.37
C VAL A 266 13.96 11.44 -44.19
N ASN A 267 14.90 12.36 -44.43
CA ASN A 267 15.52 13.14 -43.37
C ASN A 267 14.50 14.05 -42.66
N GLN A 268 13.64 14.73 -43.42
CA GLN A 268 12.55 15.54 -42.83
C GLN A 268 11.59 14.67 -42.01
N ARG A 269 11.28 13.46 -42.50
CA ARG A 269 10.43 12.52 -41.77
C ARG A 269 11.08 12.05 -40.46
N ILE A 270 12.39 11.78 -40.47
CA ILE A 270 13.15 11.41 -39.27
C ILE A 270 13.14 12.56 -38.26
N GLU A 271 13.34 13.80 -38.71
CA GLU A 271 13.31 14.99 -37.84
C GLU A 271 11.93 15.18 -37.19
N ASN A 272 10.86 15.13 -37.99
CA ASN A 272 9.49 15.27 -37.49
C ASN A 272 9.14 14.17 -36.46
N LEU A 273 9.47 12.90 -36.76
CA LEU A 273 9.24 11.80 -35.83
C LEU A 273 10.11 11.90 -34.57
N GLY A 274 11.35 12.41 -34.70
CA GLY A 274 12.25 12.65 -33.59
C GLY A 274 11.69 13.68 -32.61
N LEU A 275 11.19 14.81 -33.13
CA LEU A 275 10.51 15.83 -32.32
C LEU A 275 9.25 15.26 -31.64
N GLU A 276 8.45 14.48 -32.37
CA GLU A 276 7.25 13.84 -31.82
C GLU A 276 7.58 12.87 -30.67
N ILE A 277 8.64 12.06 -30.80
CA ILE A 277 9.12 11.17 -29.73
C ILE A 277 9.52 11.95 -28.48
N VAL A 278 10.24 13.07 -28.64
CA VAL A 278 10.65 13.91 -27.50
C VAL A 278 9.43 14.48 -26.78
N ILE A 279 8.45 15.00 -27.52
CA ILE A 279 7.21 15.54 -26.96
C ILE A 279 6.42 14.45 -26.22
N ILE A 280 6.22 13.28 -26.84
CA ILE A 280 5.50 12.16 -26.24
C ILE A 280 6.25 11.64 -25.00
N SER A 281 7.58 11.56 -25.04
CA SER A 281 8.41 11.13 -23.90
C SER A 281 8.25 12.05 -22.70
N SER A 282 8.26 13.37 -22.92
CA SER A 282 8.04 14.36 -21.87
C SER A 282 6.65 14.19 -21.22
N HIS A 283 5.60 14.04 -22.04
CA HIS A 283 4.24 13.76 -21.56
C HIS A 283 4.17 12.45 -20.77
N MET A 284 4.82 11.40 -21.26
CA MET A 284 4.88 10.09 -20.61
C MET A 284 5.51 10.21 -19.21
N ILE A 285 6.68 10.87 -19.11
CA ILE A 285 7.38 11.09 -17.83
C ILE A 285 6.49 11.88 -16.85
N SER A 286 5.84 12.94 -17.32
CA SER A 286 4.93 13.75 -16.50
C SER A 286 3.76 12.91 -15.96
N LYS A 287 3.13 12.08 -16.81
CA LYS A 287 2.05 11.18 -16.39
C LYS A 287 2.52 10.12 -15.39
N PHE A 288 3.71 9.56 -15.56
CA PHE A 288 4.31 8.66 -14.57
C PHE A 288 4.53 9.36 -13.24
N LYS A 289 5.17 10.54 -13.23
CA LYS A 289 5.38 11.34 -12.02
C LYS A 289 4.07 11.60 -11.29
N PHE A 290 3.03 11.98 -12.02
CA PHE A 290 1.71 12.20 -11.47
C PHE A 290 1.13 10.93 -10.84
N ALA A 291 1.24 9.78 -11.51
CA ALA A 291 0.78 8.48 -10.99
C ALA A 291 1.49 8.10 -9.68
N TRP A 292 2.81 8.31 -9.61
CA TRP A 292 3.58 8.09 -8.38
C TRP A 292 3.13 9.05 -7.26
N ILE A 293 3.11 10.36 -7.51
CA ILE A 293 2.69 11.36 -6.50
C ILE A 293 1.27 11.08 -5.98
N PHE A 294 0.36 10.67 -6.87
CA PHE A 294 -0.99 10.23 -6.50
C PHE A 294 -0.95 9.10 -5.48
N TRP A 295 -0.23 8.01 -5.76
CA TRP A 295 -0.10 6.89 -4.84
C TRP A 295 0.58 7.27 -3.52
N ALA A 296 1.58 8.15 -3.53
CA ALA A 296 2.25 8.61 -2.32
C ALA A 296 1.26 9.33 -1.41
N SER A 297 0.41 10.17 -2.00
CA SER A 297 -0.60 10.94 -1.29
C SER A 297 -1.70 10.03 -0.70
N VAL A 298 -2.20 9.08 -1.48
CA VAL A 298 -3.19 8.09 -1.02
C VAL A 298 -2.65 7.23 0.13
N MET A 299 -1.42 6.72 -0.01
CA MET A 299 -0.77 5.92 1.03
C MET A 299 -0.45 6.76 2.27
N PHE A 300 -0.06 8.03 2.11
CA PHE A 300 0.19 8.94 3.23
C PHE A 300 -1.09 9.22 4.04
N VAL A 301 -2.21 9.50 3.38
CA VAL A 301 -3.50 9.66 4.07
C VAL A 301 -3.88 8.39 4.84
N THR A 302 -3.71 7.22 4.20
CA THR A 302 -3.99 5.92 4.84
C THR A 302 -3.08 5.67 6.05
N PHE A 303 -1.80 5.99 5.92
CA PHE A 303 -0.82 5.93 7.02
C PHE A 303 -1.26 6.79 8.20
N MET A 304 -1.67 8.04 7.96
CA MET A 304 -2.10 8.95 9.03
C MET A 304 -3.35 8.43 9.76
N ILE A 305 -4.31 7.87 9.02
CA ILE A 305 -5.51 7.26 9.63
C ILE A 305 -5.10 6.05 10.49
N LEU A 306 -4.26 5.16 9.97
CA LEU A 306 -3.80 3.98 10.69
C LEU A 306 -2.99 4.34 11.94
N ALA A 307 -2.01 5.22 11.80
CA ALA A 307 -1.12 5.64 12.87
C ALA A 307 -1.87 6.36 14.00
N SER A 308 -2.79 7.26 13.65
CA SER A 308 -3.62 7.98 14.63
C SER A 308 -4.60 7.05 15.34
N SER A 309 -5.14 6.05 14.65
CA SER A 309 -6.06 5.07 15.23
C SER A 309 -5.35 4.10 16.17
N LEU A 310 -4.19 3.57 15.75
CA LEU A 310 -3.36 2.70 16.57
C LEU A 310 -2.89 3.45 17.82
N SER A 311 -2.19 4.58 17.67
CA SER A 311 -1.62 5.34 18.80
C SER A 311 -2.66 5.66 19.88
N ARG A 312 -3.85 6.10 19.50
CA ARG A 312 -4.94 6.38 20.45
C ARG A 312 -5.53 5.12 21.07
N LEU A 313 -5.69 4.03 20.31
CA LEU A 313 -6.15 2.76 20.86
C LEU A 313 -5.17 2.24 21.91
N PHE A 314 -3.87 2.29 21.61
CA PHE A 314 -2.81 1.95 22.56
C PHE A 314 -2.85 2.81 23.82
N PHE A 315 -2.97 4.12 23.65
CA PHE A 315 -3.03 5.03 24.78
C PHE A 315 -4.27 4.78 25.65
N SER A 316 -5.43 4.56 25.04
CA SER A 316 -6.68 4.23 25.73
C SER A 316 -6.59 2.91 26.51
N ILE A 317 -5.94 1.90 25.95
CA ILE A 317 -5.81 0.60 26.61
C ILE A 317 -4.75 0.65 27.71
N ARG A 318 -3.61 1.32 27.48
CA ARG A 318 -2.55 1.50 28.49
C ARG A 318 -3.07 2.26 29.71
N THR A 319 -3.81 3.34 29.50
CA THR A 319 -4.43 4.12 30.60
C THR A 319 -5.45 3.28 31.37
N LYS A 320 -6.32 2.51 30.69
CA LYS A 320 -7.27 1.59 31.37
C LYS A 320 -6.58 0.49 32.18
N ILE A 321 -5.47 -0.07 31.68
CA ILE A 321 -4.69 -1.09 32.40
C ILE A 321 -3.98 -0.48 33.62
N PHE A 322 -3.35 0.68 33.45
CA PHE A 322 -2.64 1.38 34.51
C PHE A 322 -3.57 1.82 35.63
N ASN A 323 -4.73 2.42 35.28
CA ASN A 323 -5.72 2.85 36.26
C ASN A 323 -6.37 1.66 36.98
N ARG A 324 -6.55 0.51 36.32
CA ARG A 324 -6.97 -0.73 36.99
C ARG A 324 -5.92 -1.23 37.98
N GLY A 325 -4.63 -1.16 37.64
CA GLY A 325 -3.54 -1.51 38.56
C GLY A 325 -3.53 -0.64 39.82
N ALA A 326 -3.70 0.68 39.66
CA ALA A 326 -3.75 1.64 40.76
C ALA A 326 -4.99 1.44 41.67
N SER A 327 -6.18 1.19 41.07
CA SER A 327 -7.41 0.96 41.84
C SER A 327 -7.38 -0.31 42.70
N ILE A 328 -6.52 -1.28 42.38
CA ILE A 328 -6.32 -2.50 43.18
C ILE A 328 -5.39 -2.21 44.36
N THR A 329 -4.46 -1.25 44.22
CA THR A 329 -3.55 -0.87 45.30
C THR A 329 -4.22 0.06 46.32
N GLU A 330 -5.16 0.91 45.91
CA GLU A 330 -5.88 1.83 46.82
C GLU A 330 -7.09 1.19 47.53
N ASN A 331 -7.74 0.17 46.96
CA ASN A 331 -8.86 -0.51 47.62
C ASN A 331 -8.43 -1.64 48.58
N SER A 332 -7.13 -1.90 48.73
CA SER A 332 -6.62 -2.85 49.73
C SER A 332 -6.49 -2.25 51.13
N THR A 333 -6.88 -0.98 51.32
CA THR A 333 -6.97 -0.31 52.62
C THR A 333 -8.37 0.27 52.90
N VAL A 334 -9.44 -0.38 52.41
CA VAL A 334 -10.79 -0.08 52.87
C VAL A 334 -11.08 -0.96 54.08
N SER A 335 -10.91 -0.39 55.26
CA SER A 335 -11.45 -0.89 56.52
C SER A 335 -12.93 -1.21 56.37
N ILE A 336 -13.26 -2.49 56.46
CA ILE A 336 -14.63 -3.00 56.53
C ILE A 336 -15.18 -2.58 57.91
N ASN A 337 -15.77 -1.39 58.00
CA ASN A 337 -16.67 -1.03 59.09
C ASN A 337 -18.07 -1.57 58.75
N LEU A 338 -18.31 -2.83 59.13
CA LEU A 338 -19.65 -3.40 59.15
C LEU A 338 -20.41 -2.86 60.36
N THR A 339 -21.35 -1.94 60.12
CA THR A 339 -22.43 -1.64 61.06
C THR A 339 -23.52 -2.72 60.91
N PRO A 340 -23.99 -3.34 62.00
CA PRO A 340 -24.98 -4.40 61.92
C PRO A 340 -26.38 -3.77 61.91
N LEU A 341 -27.11 -3.87 60.80
CA LEU A 341 -28.56 -3.64 60.82
C LEU A 341 -29.30 -4.98 60.79
N SER A 342 -29.87 -5.28 61.95
CA SER A 342 -30.73 -6.41 62.28
C SER A 342 -31.93 -6.50 61.33
N ARG A 343 -32.17 -7.69 60.74
CA ARG A 343 -33.54 -8.16 60.47
C ARG A 343 -33.62 -9.68 60.51
N SER A 344 -34.29 -10.14 61.55
CA SER A 344 -34.75 -11.50 61.84
C SER A 344 -35.64 -12.11 60.75
N LYS A 345 -35.48 -13.40 60.43
CA LYS A 345 -36.38 -14.50 60.89
C LYS A 345 -36.02 -15.87 60.26
N LEU A 346 -35.83 -16.82 61.18
CA LEU A 346 -35.88 -18.29 61.17
C LEU A 346 -36.07 -19.07 59.85
N SER A 347 -35.17 -20.05 59.62
CA SER A 347 -35.41 -21.51 59.74
C SER A 347 -34.21 -22.27 59.13
N ALA A 348 -33.27 -22.74 59.94
CA ALA A 348 -33.09 -24.16 60.35
C ALA A 348 -32.26 -25.03 59.38
N GLY A 349 -31.02 -25.34 59.81
CA GLY A 349 -30.39 -26.65 59.60
C GLY A 349 -29.39 -26.81 58.46
N GLY A 350 -28.10 -26.93 58.81
CA GLY A 350 -27.17 -27.81 58.08
C GLY A 350 -26.01 -27.15 57.33
N THR A 351 -24.89 -27.00 58.03
CA THR A 351 -23.51 -27.26 57.55
C THR A 351 -23.14 -26.94 56.09
N SER A 352 -22.37 -25.86 55.86
CA SER A 352 -21.11 -25.87 55.07
C SER A 352 -20.65 -24.42 54.76
N ASP A 353 -19.97 -23.78 55.72
CA ASP A 353 -19.20 -22.56 55.46
C ASP A 353 -17.84 -22.93 54.86
N LYS A 354 -17.79 -23.22 53.56
CA LYS A 354 -16.54 -23.32 52.77
C LYS A 354 -16.60 -22.77 51.34
N ASN A 355 -17.71 -22.16 50.90
CA ASN A 355 -17.87 -21.79 49.49
C ASN A 355 -17.70 -20.29 49.15
N TYR A 356 -17.51 -19.39 50.13
CA TYR A 356 -17.33 -17.96 49.81
C TYR A 356 -15.90 -17.60 49.36
N SER A 357 -14.87 -18.28 49.88
CA SER A 357 -13.47 -18.04 49.47
C SER A 357 -13.10 -18.62 48.10
N ASN A 358 -13.78 -19.70 47.67
CA ASN A 358 -13.55 -20.30 46.35
C ASN A 358 -14.13 -19.45 45.21
N ILE A 359 -15.24 -18.74 45.44
CA ILE A 359 -15.83 -17.84 44.45
C ILE A 359 -14.94 -16.61 44.23
N GLU A 360 -14.33 -16.05 45.27
CA GLU A 360 -13.38 -14.94 45.13
C GLU A 360 -12.09 -15.36 44.42
N VAL A 361 -11.53 -16.54 44.72
CA VAL A 361 -10.33 -17.07 44.05
C VAL A 361 -10.60 -17.44 42.59
N GLU A 362 -11.79 -17.97 42.26
CA GLU A 362 -12.19 -18.28 40.89
C GLU A 362 -12.49 -17.02 40.07
N VAL A 363 -13.08 -15.98 40.68
CA VAL A 363 -13.26 -14.66 40.07
C VAL A 363 -11.93 -13.93 39.88
N GLN A 364 -10.98 -14.06 40.81
CA GLN A 364 -9.63 -13.49 40.69
C GLN A 364 -8.80 -14.22 39.62
N GLY A 365 -8.89 -15.56 39.56
CA GLY A 365 -8.23 -16.41 38.58
C GLY A 365 -8.74 -16.18 37.15
N THR A 366 -10.06 -16.12 36.95
CA THR A 366 -10.68 -15.78 35.66
C THR A 366 -10.37 -14.34 35.23
N ARG A 367 -10.26 -13.39 36.17
CA ARG A 367 -9.89 -11.99 35.89
C ARG A 367 -8.42 -11.82 35.51
N ASN A 368 -7.51 -12.53 36.18
CA ASN A 368 -6.09 -12.57 35.84
C ASN A 368 -5.86 -13.25 34.49
N HIS A 369 -6.61 -14.33 34.19
CA HIS A 369 -6.56 -15.00 32.89
C HIS A 369 -7.15 -14.13 31.75
N ARG A 370 -8.21 -13.36 32.02
CA ARG A 370 -8.79 -12.41 31.04
C ARG A 370 -7.86 -11.23 30.78
N SER A 371 -7.15 -10.75 31.81
CA SER A 371 -6.13 -9.70 31.71
C SER A 371 -4.92 -10.15 30.87
N SER A 372 -4.41 -11.37 31.12
CA SER A 372 -3.27 -11.92 30.36
C SER A 372 -3.64 -12.20 28.90
N ALA A 373 -4.83 -12.73 28.64
CA ALA A 373 -5.36 -12.93 27.28
C ALA A 373 -5.52 -11.60 26.54
N LEU A 374 -6.09 -10.56 27.18
CA LEU A 374 -6.22 -9.21 26.60
C LEU A 374 -4.85 -8.59 26.27
N LYS A 375 -3.85 -8.77 27.14
CA LYS A 375 -2.48 -8.26 26.93
C LYS A 375 -1.79 -8.95 25.77
N LYS A 376 -1.91 -10.28 25.65
CA LYS A 376 -1.37 -11.07 24.52
C LYS A 376 -2.00 -10.62 23.19
N ARG A 377 -3.32 -10.46 23.20
CA ARG A 377 -4.14 -9.97 22.09
C ARG A 377 -3.75 -8.56 21.66
N LEU A 378 -3.57 -7.65 22.61
CA LEU A 378 -3.10 -6.30 22.34
C LEU A 378 -1.70 -6.30 21.72
N ASN A 379 -0.75 -7.04 22.30
CA ASN A 379 0.61 -7.15 21.77
C ASN A 379 0.61 -7.69 20.33
N HIS A 380 -0.26 -8.64 20.02
CA HIS A 380 -0.37 -9.13 18.65
C HIS A 380 -0.92 -8.07 17.70
N LEU A 381 -1.98 -7.34 18.09
CA LEU A 381 -2.50 -6.22 17.28
C LEU A 381 -1.44 -5.13 17.08
N SER A 382 -0.63 -4.90 18.10
CA SER A 382 0.47 -3.94 18.13
C SER A 382 1.52 -4.25 17.09
N ILE A 383 2.02 -5.48 17.12
CA ILE A 383 3.04 -5.97 16.20
C ILE A 383 2.51 -5.90 14.78
N ARG A 384 1.28 -6.39 14.54
CA ARG A 384 0.66 -6.34 13.22
C ARG A 384 0.48 -4.91 12.70
N GLY A 385 -0.04 -4.01 13.54
CA GLY A 385 -0.20 -2.61 13.20
C GLY A 385 1.14 -1.95 12.87
N GLY A 386 2.19 -2.26 13.63
CA GLY A 386 3.56 -1.81 13.38
C GLY A 386 4.12 -2.31 12.05
N VAL A 387 3.95 -3.60 11.73
CA VAL A 387 4.39 -4.18 10.46
C VAL A 387 3.65 -3.54 9.28
N MET A 388 2.34 -3.27 9.41
CA MET A 388 1.59 -2.56 8.38
C MET A 388 2.05 -1.11 8.21
N LEU A 389 2.27 -0.37 9.29
CA LEU A 389 2.79 0.99 9.22
C LEU A 389 4.16 1.03 8.53
N PHE A 390 5.04 0.08 8.86
CA PHE A 390 6.33 -0.06 8.19
C PHE A 390 6.18 -0.34 6.70
N SER A 391 5.28 -1.24 6.31
CA SER A 391 5.03 -1.54 4.90
C SER A 391 4.45 -0.34 4.12
N ILE A 392 3.52 0.41 4.72
CA ILE A 392 2.98 1.63 4.10
C ILE A 392 4.09 2.69 3.95
N LEU A 393 4.95 2.88 4.96
CA LEU A 393 6.09 3.81 4.88
C LEU A 393 7.07 3.42 3.79
N LEU A 394 7.39 2.12 3.68
CA LEU A 394 8.24 1.62 2.60
C LEU A 394 7.61 1.87 1.23
N THR A 395 6.30 1.68 1.11
CA THR A 395 5.56 1.98 -0.12
C THR A 395 5.64 3.47 -0.46
N ILE A 396 5.40 4.36 0.51
CA ILE A 396 5.52 5.82 0.34
C ILE A 396 6.95 6.18 -0.11
N ALA A 397 7.98 5.65 0.55
CA ALA A 397 9.37 5.90 0.19
C ALA A 397 9.67 5.45 -1.26
N ASN A 398 9.26 4.23 -1.63
CA ASN A 398 9.43 3.70 -2.98
C ASN A 398 8.76 4.59 -4.04
N VAL A 399 7.56 5.05 -3.74
CA VAL A 399 6.77 5.88 -4.64
C VAL A 399 7.35 7.29 -4.79
N ILE A 400 7.88 7.88 -3.71
CA ILE A 400 8.60 9.17 -3.75
C ILE A 400 9.91 9.03 -4.55
N ILE A 401 10.65 7.95 -4.35
CA ILE A 401 11.85 7.65 -5.14
C ILE A 401 11.48 7.56 -6.63
N GLY A 402 10.40 6.84 -6.97
CA GLY A 402 9.90 6.74 -8.33
C GLY A 402 9.52 8.11 -8.93
N ALA A 403 8.83 8.96 -8.17
CA ALA A 403 8.44 10.30 -8.62
C ALA A 403 9.64 11.24 -8.86
N THR A 404 10.57 11.29 -7.90
CA THR A 404 11.72 12.21 -7.96
C THR A 404 12.73 11.83 -9.02
N GLN A 405 12.86 10.54 -9.32
CA GLN A 405 13.86 10.02 -10.24
C GLN A 405 13.32 9.71 -11.64
N ALA A 406 12.02 9.90 -11.90
CA ALA A 406 11.37 9.50 -13.16
C ALA A 406 12.09 9.99 -14.44
N GLU A 407 12.64 11.20 -14.45
CA GLU A 407 13.41 11.75 -15.59
C GLU A 407 14.77 11.06 -15.76
N LYS A 408 15.49 10.86 -14.65
CA LYS A 408 16.78 10.18 -14.63
C LYS A 408 16.62 8.69 -14.95
N MET A 409 15.47 8.11 -14.60
CA MET A 409 15.11 6.72 -14.88
C MET A 409 14.74 6.48 -16.35
N ALA A 410 14.19 7.50 -17.04
CA ALA A 410 13.92 7.42 -18.48
C ALA A 410 15.20 7.40 -19.33
N THR A 411 16.30 7.96 -18.80
CA THR A 411 17.55 8.19 -19.55
C THR A 411 18.70 7.26 -19.13
N LYS A 412 18.77 6.83 -17.86
CA LYS A 412 19.85 6.00 -17.33
C LYS A 412 19.42 4.55 -17.10
N VAL A 413 20.06 3.61 -17.82
CA VAL A 413 19.83 2.15 -17.72
C VAL A 413 19.86 1.57 -16.29
N PRO A 414 20.82 1.91 -15.41
CA PRO A 414 20.84 1.33 -14.06
C PRO A 414 19.69 1.82 -13.17
N LEU A 415 19.23 3.06 -13.35
CA LEU A 415 18.07 3.59 -12.62
C LEU A 415 16.75 2.95 -13.10
N LYS A 416 16.68 2.58 -14.38
CA LYS A 416 15.55 1.85 -14.92
C LYS A 416 15.39 0.48 -14.25
N SER A 417 16.49 -0.25 -14.05
CA SER A 417 16.43 -1.53 -13.32
C SER A 417 15.95 -1.33 -11.88
N LEU A 418 16.40 -0.28 -11.18
CA LEU A 418 15.90 0.03 -9.83
C LEU A 418 14.37 0.20 -9.80
N MET A 419 13.77 0.87 -10.79
CA MET A 419 12.31 1.01 -10.88
C MET A 419 11.60 -0.33 -10.93
N ASP A 420 12.16 -1.31 -11.64
CA ASP A 420 11.50 -2.61 -11.80
C ASP A 420 11.45 -3.39 -10.48
N TRP A 421 12.37 -3.10 -9.54
CA TRP A 421 12.45 -3.73 -8.22
C TRP A 421 11.64 -3.04 -7.12
N LEU A 422 11.42 -1.72 -7.21
CA LEU A 422 10.70 -0.97 -6.17
C LEU A 422 9.30 -1.54 -5.87
N PRO A 423 8.45 -1.89 -6.85
CA PRO A 423 7.16 -2.54 -6.59
C PRO A 423 7.30 -3.90 -5.90
N LEU A 424 8.35 -4.67 -6.19
CA LEU A 424 8.59 -5.99 -5.60
C LEU A 424 8.98 -5.89 -4.12
N ILE A 425 9.83 -4.90 -3.78
CA ILE A 425 10.20 -4.61 -2.39
C ILE A 425 8.95 -4.20 -1.60
N SER A 426 8.13 -3.33 -2.18
CA SER A 426 6.85 -2.90 -1.61
C SER A 426 5.91 -4.08 -1.35
N GLY A 427 5.66 -4.90 -2.37
CA GLY A 427 4.76 -6.05 -2.29
C GLY A 427 5.24 -7.12 -1.33
N SER A 428 6.56 -7.32 -1.21
CA SER A 428 7.14 -8.28 -0.26
C SER A 428 6.92 -7.81 1.18
N ALA A 429 7.05 -6.50 1.45
CA ALA A 429 6.72 -5.95 2.76
C ALA A 429 5.22 -6.01 3.05
N ALA A 430 4.38 -5.82 2.02
CA ALA A 430 2.92 -5.91 2.12
C ALA A 430 2.42 -7.34 2.41
N ALA A 431 3.17 -8.35 1.99
CA ALA A 431 2.90 -9.77 2.24
C ALA A 431 3.07 -10.17 3.73
N LEU A 432 3.98 -9.52 4.46
CA LEU A 432 4.25 -9.83 5.88
C LEU A 432 2.99 -9.73 6.77
N PRO A 433 2.18 -8.64 6.71
CA PRO A 433 0.91 -8.55 7.43
C PRO A 433 -0.08 -9.71 7.20
N ILE A 434 -0.09 -10.35 6.03
CA ILE A 434 -0.99 -11.49 5.75
C ILE A 434 -0.51 -12.74 6.41
N THR A 435 0.79 -13.02 6.38
CA THR A 435 1.37 -14.14 7.11
C THR A 435 1.01 -14.06 8.60
N PHE A 436 1.09 -12.86 9.18
CA PHE A 436 0.61 -12.60 10.54
C PHE A 436 -0.91 -12.75 10.71
N GLN A 437 -1.73 -12.41 9.71
CA GLN A 437 -3.18 -12.62 9.78
C GLN A 437 -3.57 -14.09 9.66
N CYS A 438 -2.90 -14.85 8.80
CA CYS A 438 -3.11 -16.28 8.65
C CYS A 438 -2.80 -17.01 9.96
N TRP A 439 -1.69 -16.65 10.62
CA TRP A 439 -1.39 -17.13 11.98
C TRP A 439 -2.55 -16.90 12.97
N ARG A 440 -3.23 -15.74 12.89
CA ARG A 440 -4.39 -15.44 13.72
C ARG A 440 -5.64 -16.26 13.38
N ILE A 441 -5.93 -16.48 12.09
CA ILE A 441 -7.07 -17.31 11.67
C ILE A 441 -6.91 -18.74 12.22
N PHE A 442 -5.67 -19.26 12.26
CA PHE A 442 -5.36 -20.56 12.87
C PHE A 442 -5.46 -20.59 14.41
N GLN A 443 -5.27 -19.46 15.09
CA GLN A 443 -5.33 -19.38 16.56
C GLN A 443 -6.73 -19.09 17.13
N ASP A 444 -7.79 -19.03 16.31
CA ASP A 444 -9.20 -18.83 16.73
C ASP A 444 -9.42 -17.55 17.58
N GLU A 445 -8.56 -16.52 17.45
CA GLU A 445 -8.61 -15.29 18.26
C GLU A 445 -9.14 -14.09 17.47
N ASP A 446 -10.47 -13.94 17.35
CA ASP A 446 -11.07 -12.74 16.77
C ASP A 446 -11.11 -11.54 17.74
N LEU A 447 -10.01 -10.78 17.72
CA LEU A 447 -9.74 -9.61 18.54
C LEU A 447 -10.83 -8.53 18.52
N ILE A 448 -11.46 -8.29 17.36
CA ILE A 448 -12.43 -7.19 17.21
C ILE A 448 -13.72 -7.50 17.96
N PHE A 449 -14.07 -8.78 18.09
CA PHE A 449 -15.31 -9.21 18.73
C PHE A 449 -15.24 -9.16 20.26
N VAL A 450 -14.05 -9.27 20.85
CA VAL A 450 -13.85 -9.25 22.31
C VAL A 450 -13.49 -7.87 22.83
N ALA A 451 -12.94 -6.97 22.01
CA ALA A 451 -12.75 -5.57 22.44
C ALA A 451 -14.07 -4.79 22.56
N ILE A 452 -15.11 -5.26 21.87
CA ILE A 452 -16.45 -4.64 21.81
C ILE A 452 -17.40 -5.25 22.87
N LYS A 453 -17.05 -6.40 23.47
CA LYS A 453 -17.87 -7.15 24.43
C LYS A 453 -17.21 -7.21 25.80
#